data_AF-A0AAD9MSS8-F1
#
_entry.id   AF-A0AAD9MSS8-F1
#
_cell.length_a   1.000
_cell.length_b   1.000
_cell.length_c   1.000
_cell.angle_alpha   90.00
_cell.angle_beta   90.00
_cell.angle_gamma   90.00
#
_symmetry.space_group_name_H-M   'P 1'
#
loop_
_entity.id
_entity.type
_entity.pdbx_description
1 polymer ?
#
loop_
_entity_poly.entity_id
_entity_poly.type
_entity_poly.pdbx_seq_one_letter_code
_entity_poly.pdbx_strand_id
1 'polypeptide(L)'
;MHTDCGTPCILPSHLEVCDFVKRQRQEQYEDLKQTLITIHRINEWTPLPHLQLRMFLIEQGRLPLKENNMVEQLECYLKKEDSQLYSHLRNTCSLCSVPTRQWFMSCFAGTLPESAFERICDRVIAGTYQLLVFVGISVLIALRHRLLSKNNTEDIIKYLEKLPEESGDVIIMKALEIWQKHGCPLAPATCRSESPIPGSDRGHT
;
A
#
# COMPACT_ATOMS: atom_id res chain seq x y z
N MET A 1 20.52 -14.73 -18.43
CA MET A 1 19.30 -13.92 -18.62
C MET A 1 18.15 -14.65 -17.96
N HIS A 2 17.89 -14.40 -16.69
CA HIS A 2 16.61 -14.74 -16.06
C HIS A 2 16.33 -13.64 -15.02
N THR A 3 15.50 -12.69 -15.41
CA THR A 3 14.89 -11.73 -14.50
C THR A 3 13.78 -12.48 -13.77
N ASP A 4 14.07 -12.88 -12.53
CA ASP A 4 13.10 -13.37 -11.58
C ASP A 4 12.17 -12.19 -11.21
N CYS A 5 11.07 -12.07 -11.94
CA CYS A 5 10.02 -11.13 -11.62
C CYS A 5 9.19 -11.79 -10.50
N GLY A 6 9.42 -11.30 -9.28
CA GLY A 6 8.72 -11.71 -8.07
C GLY A 6 7.21 -11.60 -8.23
N THR A 7 6.62 -12.70 -8.67
CA THR A 7 5.21 -12.98 -8.48
C THR A 7 5.12 -13.59 -7.08
N PRO A 8 4.19 -13.16 -6.21
CA PRO A 8 3.98 -13.82 -4.93
C PRO A 8 3.35 -15.19 -5.21
N CYS A 9 4.17 -16.17 -5.57
CA CYS A 9 3.72 -17.51 -5.91
C CYS A 9 3.23 -18.20 -4.63
N ILE A 10 1.91 -18.28 -4.52
CA ILE A 10 1.20 -18.99 -3.45
C ILE A 10 1.51 -20.50 -3.50
N LEU A 11 2.02 -21.01 -4.62
CA LEU A 11 2.45 -22.41 -4.79
C LEU A 11 3.85 -22.47 -5.41
N PRO A 12 4.69 -23.45 -5.01
CA PRO A 12 5.99 -23.68 -5.63
C PRO A 12 5.83 -24.00 -7.12
N SER A 13 6.83 -23.65 -7.92
CA SER A 13 6.93 -24.03 -9.32
C SER A 13 7.05 -25.55 -9.55
N HIS A 14 7.37 -26.32 -8.50
CA HIS A 14 7.48 -27.77 -8.54
C HIS A 14 6.24 -28.45 -7.94
N LEU A 15 5.45 -29.14 -8.79
CA LEU A 15 4.16 -29.75 -8.42
C LEU A 15 4.26 -30.78 -7.28
N GLU A 16 5.38 -31.52 -7.18
CA GLU A 16 5.56 -32.57 -6.16
C GLU A 16 5.62 -32.01 -4.74
N VAL A 17 5.94 -30.72 -4.58
CA VAL A 17 6.03 -30.06 -3.28
C VAL A 17 4.73 -29.30 -2.95
N CYS A 18 3.76 -29.23 -3.88
CA CYS A 18 2.53 -28.48 -3.67
C CYS A 18 1.73 -29.00 -2.47
N ASP A 19 1.61 -30.32 -2.28
CA ASP A 19 0.84 -30.89 -1.16
C ASP A 19 1.55 -30.73 0.18
N PHE A 20 2.88 -30.71 0.17
CA PHE A 20 3.69 -30.39 1.35
C PHE A 20 3.55 -28.91 1.71
N VAL A 21 3.71 -28.00 0.76
CA VAL A 21 3.60 -26.56 0.99
C VAL A 21 2.17 -26.15 1.36
N LYS A 22 1.14 -26.77 0.79
CA LYS A 22 -0.24 -26.57 1.22
C LYS A 22 -0.46 -26.96 2.68
N ARG A 23 0.05 -28.13 3.10
CA ARG A 23 -0.03 -28.58 4.50
C ARG A 23 0.72 -27.65 5.45
N GLN A 24 1.96 -27.32 5.12
CA GLN A 24 2.77 -26.41 5.93
C GLN A 24 2.13 -25.03 6.08
N ARG A 25 1.55 -24.48 5.01
CA ARG A 25 0.83 -23.19 5.06
C ARG A 25 -0.47 -23.27 5.86
N GLN A 26 -1.17 -24.42 5.82
CA GLN A 26 -2.36 -24.64 6.64
C GLN A 26 -2.01 -24.69 8.13
N GLU A 27 -0.91 -25.36 8.48
CA GLU A 27 -0.39 -25.40 9.85
C GLU A 27 0.03 -24.00 10.33
N GLN A 28 0.75 -23.25 9.49
CA GLN A 28 1.09 -21.86 9.78
C GLN A 28 -0.15 -21.00 10.01
N TYR A 29 -1.18 -21.12 9.18
CA TYR A 29 -2.43 -20.40 9.35
C TYR A 29 -3.09 -20.68 10.71
N GLU A 30 -3.17 -21.95 11.11
CA GLU A 30 -3.76 -22.33 12.40
C GLU A 30 -2.91 -21.88 13.60
N ASP A 31 -1.58 -21.95 13.51
CA ASP A 31 -0.68 -21.47 14.56
C ASP A 31 -0.80 -19.96 14.78
N LEU A 32 -0.88 -19.18 13.69
CA LEU A 32 -1.07 -17.73 13.75
C LEU A 32 -2.46 -17.38 14.31
N LYS A 33 -3.49 -18.12 13.91
CA LYS A 33 -4.85 -17.98 14.46
C LYS A 33 -4.87 -18.24 15.96
N GLN A 34 -4.30 -19.35 16.42
CA GLN A 34 -4.27 -19.71 17.84
C GLN A 34 -3.45 -18.74 18.67
N THR A 35 -2.33 -18.27 18.13
CA THR A 35 -1.53 -17.22 18.76
C THR A 35 -2.39 -15.97 18.97
N LEU A 36 -3.09 -15.50 17.93
CA LEU A 36 -3.97 -14.32 17.99
C LEU A 36 -5.13 -14.47 18.99
N ILE A 37 -5.70 -15.66 19.13
CA ILE A 37 -6.72 -15.98 20.16
C ILE A 37 -6.10 -15.89 21.55
N THR A 38 -4.95 -16.54 21.75
CA THR A 38 -4.24 -16.61 23.03
C THR A 38 -3.84 -15.22 23.54
N ILE A 39 -3.41 -14.33 22.64
CA ILE A 39 -3.07 -12.94 22.97
C ILE A 39 -4.30 -12.01 22.99
N HIS A 40 -5.51 -12.55 22.93
CA HIS A 40 -6.79 -11.83 22.97
C HIS A 40 -6.92 -10.73 21.89
N ARG A 41 -6.28 -10.92 20.74
CA ARG A 41 -6.34 -9.97 19.61
C ARG A 41 -7.47 -10.26 18.64
N ILE A 42 -7.99 -11.48 18.64
CA ILE A 42 -9.17 -11.90 17.87
C ILE A 42 -10.12 -12.71 18.75
N ASN A 43 -11.37 -12.76 18.34
CA ASN A 43 -12.40 -13.63 18.91
C ASN A 43 -13.17 -14.33 17.79
N GLU A 44 -14.08 -15.24 18.13
CA GLU A 44 -14.86 -16.04 17.18
C GLU A 44 -15.76 -15.19 16.26
N TRP A 45 -16.05 -13.95 16.64
CA TRP A 45 -16.85 -13.01 15.85
C TRP A 45 -16.01 -12.06 14.99
N THR A 46 -14.68 -12.23 14.97
CA THR A 46 -13.80 -11.38 14.16
C THR A 46 -14.04 -11.68 12.67
N PRO A 47 -14.48 -10.69 11.86
CA PRO A 47 -14.72 -10.92 10.45
C PRO A 47 -13.47 -11.42 9.72
N LEU A 48 -13.64 -12.31 8.74
CA LEU A 48 -12.52 -12.93 7.99
C LEU A 48 -11.47 -11.91 7.49
N PRO A 49 -11.83 -10.72 6.97
CA PRO A 49 -10.84 -9.72 6.55
C PRO A 49 -9.97 -9.21 7.71
N HIS A 50 -10.55 -9.04 8.90
CA HIS A 50 -9.82 -8.61 10.09
C HIS A 50 -8.93 -9.73 10.64
N LEU A 51 -9.40 -10.98 10.55
CA LEU A 51 -8.61 -12.16 10.90
C LEU A 51 -7.37 -12.27 10.00
N GLN A 52 -7.56 -12.20 8.69
CA GLN A 52 -6.50 -12.27 7.68
C GLN A 52 -5.49 -11.13 7.84
N LEU A 53 -5.95 -9.89 8.06
CA LEU A 53 -5.08 -8.75 8.31
C LEU A 53 -4.24 -8.95 9.58
N ARG A 54 -4.85 -9.43 10.68
CA ARG A 54 -4.14 -9.67 11.94
C ARG A 54 -3.13 -10.81 11.84
N MET A 55 -3.43 -11.86 11.06
CA MET A 55 -2.48 -12.93 10.73
C MET A 55 -1.30 -12.40 9.93
N PHE A 56 -1.54 -11.64 8.86
CA PHE A 56 -0.46 -11.01 8.09
C PHE A 56 0.43 -10.13 8.98
N LEU A 57 -0.16 -9.33 9.87
CA LEU A 57 0.61 -8.42 10.72
C LEU A 57 1.45 -9.11 11.79
N ILE A 58 1.03 -10.29 12.27
CA ILE A 58 1.85 -11.07 13.21
C ILE A 58 3.03 -11.72 12.49
N GLU A 59 2.84 -12.21 11.26
CA GLU A 59 3.92 -12.75 10.42
C GLU A 59 4.99 -11.70 10.13
N GLN A 60 4.58 -10.45 9.89
CA GLN A 60 5.50 -9.35 9.63
C GLN A 60 6.16 -8.80 10.91
N GLY A 61 5.79 -9.28 12.10
CA GLY A 61 6.27 -8.76 13.38
C GLY A 61 5.76 -7.35 13.72
N ARG A 62 4.58 -6.97 13.19
CA ARG A 62 4.05 -5.59 13.22
C ARG A 62 2.79 -5.43 14.08
N LEU A 63 2.51 -6.38 14.97
CA LEU A 63 1.51 -6.21 16.03
C LEU A 63 2.12 -5.45 17.23
N PRO A 64 1.44 -4.43 17.78
CA PRO A 64 0.08 -3.98 17.45
C PRO A 64 0.02 -3.06 16.23
N LEU A 65 -1.09 -3.13 15.50
CA LEU A 65 -1.50 -2.18 14.46
C LEU A 65 -1.21 -0.76 14.93
N LYS A 66 -0.18 -0.14 14.36
CA LYS A 66 -0.06 1.31 14.42
C LYS A 66 -1.05 1.94 13.43
N GLU A 67 -2.35 1.68 13.59
CA GLU A 67 -3.42 2.37 12.85
C GLU A 67 -3.25 3.90 12.97
N ASN A 68 -2.89 4.36 14.17
CA ASN A 68 -2.61 5.77 14.45
C ASN A 68 -1.42 6.31 13.62
N ASN A 69 -0.41 5.49 13.34
CA ASN A 69 0.77 5.94 12.58
C ASN A 69 0.45 6.19 11.10
N MET A 70 -0.50 5.46 10.47
CA MET A 70 -0.81 5.69 9.05
C MET A 70 -1.55 7.00 8.82
N VAL A 71 -2.50 7.35 9.71
CA VAL A 71 -3.19 8.64 9.66
C VAL A 71 -2.22 9.78 9.96
N GLU A 72 -1.39 9.63 11.00
CA GLU A 72 -0.33 10.61 11.33
C GLU A 72 0.68 10.78 10.18
N GLN A 73 1.08 9.69 9.53
CA GLN A 73 1.96 9.74 8.35
C GLN A 73 1.29 10.42 7.17
N LEU A 74 0.01 10.13 6.91
CA LEU A 74 -0.76 10.82 5.87
C LEU A 74 -0.75 12.32 6.10
N GLU A 75 -1.05 12.79 7.32
CA GLU A 75 -1.01 14.22 7.65
C GLU A 75 0.38 14.82 7.49
N CYS A 76 1.42 14.12 7.96
CA CYS A 76 2.81 14.58 7.88
C CYS A 76 3.26 14.76 6.42
N TYR A 77 3.00 13.77 5.57
CA TYR A 77 3.39 13.82 4.16
C TYR A 77 2.47 14.73 3.35
N LEU A 78 1.18 14.83 3.66
CA LEU A 78 0.28 15.80 3.04
C LEU A 78 0.74 17.23 3.31
N LYS A 79 1.17 17.55 4.54
CA LYS A 79 1.74 18.85 4.87
C LYS A 79 3.00 19.16 4.06
N LYS A 80 3.82 18.15 3.75
CA LYS A 80 5.05 18.29 2.94
C LYS A 80 4.74 18.47 1.45
N GLU A 81 3.74 17.77 0.93
CA GLU A 81 3.39 17.82 -0.49
C GLU A 81 2.50 19.02 -0.82
N ASP A 82 1.57 19.38 0.07
CA ASP A 82 0.62 20.47 -0.11
C ASP A 82 0.21 21.13 1.22
N SER A 83 1.04 22.06 1.68
CA SER A 83 0.85 22.76 2.96
C SER A 83 -0.41 23.64 2.98
N GLN A 84 -0.84 24.17 1.83
CA GLN A 84 -2.05 24.96 1.70
C GLN A 84 -3.29 24.09 1.87
N LEU A 85 -3.36 22.95 1.19
CA LEU A 85 -4.45 21.99 1.34
C LEU A 85 -4.52 21.48 2.77
N TYR A 86 -3.39 21.07 3.35
CA TYR A 86 -3.33 20.64 4.74
C TYR A 86 -3.87 21.70 5.72
N SER A 87 -3.43 22.95 5.59
CA SER A 87 -3.85 24.03 6.49
C SER A 87 -5.34 24.33 6.35
N HIS A 88 -5.86 24.32 5.12
CA HIS A 88 -7.29 24.51 4.87
C HIS A 88 -8.12 23.38 5.49
N LEU A 89 -7.72 22.12 5.28
CA LEU A 89 -8.43 20.97 5.82
C LEU A 89 -8.42 20.93 7.36
N ARG A 90 -7.31 21.36 7.97
CA ARG A 90 -7.19 21.48 9.43
C ARG A 90 -8.09 22.58 9.99
N ASN A 91 -8.14 23.74 9.32
CA ASN A 91 -8.93 24.89 9.76
C ASN A 91 -10.44 24.67 9.58
N THR A 92 -10.84 23.88 8.58
CA THR A 92 -12.24 23.54 8.31
C THR A 92 -12.71 22.25 9.00
N CYS A 93 -11.84 21.57 9.75
CA CYS A 93 -12.09 20.25 10.34
C CYS A 93 -12.58 19.18 9.33
N SER A 94 -12.36 19.40 8.03
CA SER A 94 -12.83 18.51 6.96
C SER A 94 -12.00 17.22 6.88
N LEU A 95 -10.77 17.20 7.41
CA LEU A 95 -9.99 15.97 7.60
C LEU A 95 -10.73 14.91 8.43
N CYS A 96 -11.56 15.33 9.40
CA CYS A 96 -12.36 14.42 10.21
C CYS A 96 -13.53 13.79 9.43
N SER A 97 -13.96 14.42 8.34
CA SER A 97 -15.03 13.92 7.47
C SER A 97 -14.55 12.95 6.39
N VAL A 98 -13.24 12.93 6.13
CA VAL A 98 -12.64 12.00 5.18
C VAL A 98 -12.57 10.61 5.84
N PRO A 99 -13.07 9.54 5.19
CA PRO A 99 -13.09 8.20 5.75
C PRO A 99 -11.71 7.53 5.65
N THR A 100 -10.65 8.21 6.12
CA THR A 100 -9.26 7.74 6.11
C THR A 100 -9.10 6.37 6.76
N ARG A 101 -9.78 6.15 7.89
CA ARG A 101 -9.81 4.84 8.55
C ARG A 101 -10.39 3.75 7.66
N GLN A 102 -11.50 4.02 6.97
CA GLN A 102 -12.13 3.06 6.08
C GLN A 102 -11.25 2.75 4.88
N TRP A 103 -10.58 3.76 4.31
CA TRP A 103 -9.63 3.55 3.21
C TRP A 103 -8.51 2.59 3.57
N PHE A 104 -7.88 2.78 4.73
CA PHE A 104 -6.78 1.91 5.13
C PHE A 104 -7.26 0.49 5.50
N MET A 105 -8.45 0.36 6.08
CA MET A 105 -9.03 -0.94 6.43
C MET A 105 -9.47 -1.75 5.21
N SER A 106 -9.96 -1.06 4.18
CA SER A 106 -10.46 -1.69 2.94
C SER A 106 -9.42 -1.71 1.82
N CYS A 107 -8.20 -1.19 2.05
CA CYS A 107 -7.24 -0.91 0.98
C CYS A 107 -7.86 -0.08 -0.17
N PHE A 108 -8.76 0.84 0.16
CA PHE A 108 -9.57 1.64 -0.77
C PHE A 108 -10.56 0.83 -1.63
N ALA A 109 -10.86 -0.42 -1.27
CA ALA A 109 -11.89 -1.22 -1.94
C ALA A 109 -13.25 -0.50 -1.86
N GLY A 110 -13.92 -0.39 -3.01
CA GLY A 110 -15.19 0.33 -3.15
C GLY A 110 -15.04 1.84 -3.33
N THR A 111 -13.94 2.45 -2.89
CA THR A 111 -13.62 3.88 -3.12
C THR A 111 -12.92 4.08 -4.47
N LEU A 112 -11.90 3.26 -4.76
CA LEU A 112 -11.16 3.33 -6.02
C LEU A 112 -11.83 2.47 -7.11
N PRO A 113 -11.65 2.84 -8.39
CA PRO A 113 -11.98 1.97 -9.51
C PRO A 113 -11.30 0.61 -9.39
N GLU A 114 -11.96 -0.46 -9.84
CA GLU A 114 -11.49 -1.84 -9.70
C GLU A 114 -10.10 -2.06 -10.35
N SER A 115 -9.90 -1.51 -11.55
CA SER A 115 -8.62 -1.52 -12.25
C SER A 115 -7.48 -0.84 -11.47
N ALA A 116 -7.79 0.21 -10.71
CA ALA A 116 -6.82 0.91 -9.89
C ALA A 116 -6.55 0.15 -8.57
N PHE A 117 -7.60 -0.42 -7.99
CA PHE A 117 -7.54 -1.24 -6.79
C PHE A 117 -6.66 -2.48 -7.01
N GLU A 118 -6.84 -3.22 -8.10
CA GLU A 118 -6.04 -4.39 -8.45
C GLU A 118 -4.53 -4.08 -8.44
N ARG A 119 -4.12 -2.98 -9.09
CA ARG A 119 -2.72 -2.56 -9.17
C ARG A 119 -2.12 -2.17 -7.82
N ILE A 120 -2.94 -1.59 -6.93
CA ILE A 120 -2.52 -1.26 -5.57
C ILE A 120 -2.42 -2.55 -4.74
N CYS A 121 -3.39 -3.46 -4.89
CA CYS A 121 -3.42 -4.76 -4.24
C CYS A 121 -2.19 -5.60 -4.57
N ASP A 122 -1.76 -5.65 -5.84
CA ASP A 122 -0.53 -6.35 -6.23
C ASP A 122 0.68 -5.88 -5.42
N ARG A 123 0.80 -4.56 -5.21
CA ARG A 123 1.89 -3.94 -4.43
C ARG A 123 1.77 -4.17 -2.92
N VAL A 124 0.54 -4.18 -2.41
CA VAL A 124 0.27 -4.46 -0.99
C VAL A 124 0.55 -5.93 -0.67
N ILE A 125 0.14 -6.85 -1.55
CA ILE A 125 0.42 -8.29 -1.45
C ILE A 125 1.93 -8.54 -1.52
N ALA A 126 2.65 -7.77 -2.35
CA ALA A 126 4.12 -7.77 -2.38
C ALA A 126 4.79 -7.19 -1.11
N GLY A 127 4.02 -6.88 -0.06
CA GLY A 127 4.53 -6.45 1.25
C GLY A 127 4.61 -4.93 1.43
N THR A 128 4.19 -4.12 0.44
CA THR A 128 4.30 -2.67 0.55
C THR A 128 3.01 -1.96 0.98
N TYR A 129 2.59 -2.23 2.21
CA TYR A 129 1.43 -1.57 2.82
C TYR A 129 1.61 -0.04 3.02
N GLN A 130 2.85 0.48 3.02
CA GLN A 130 3.11 1.94 3.14
C GLN A 130 2.60 2.72 1.92
N LEU A 131 2.46 2.07 0.76
CA LEU A 131 1.85 2.66 -0.45
C LEU A 131 0.47 3.24 -0.15
N LEU A 132 -0.32 2.61 0.73
CA LEU A 132 -1.68 3.04 1.06
C LEU A 132 -1.72 4.49 1.59
N VAL A 133 -0.70 4.91 2.34
CA VAL A 133 -0.59 6.30 2.82
C VAL A 133 -0.44 7.26 1.64
N PHE A 134 0.39 6.91 0.66
CA PHE A 134 0.63 7.73 -0.53
C PHE A 134 -0.56 7.74 -1.51
N VAL A 135 -1.31 6.64 -1.58
CA VAL A 135 -2.59 6.58 -2.28
C VAL A 135 -3.59 7.54 -1.63
N GLY A 136 -3.70 7.53 -0.30
CA GLY A 136 -4.56 8.46 0.43
C GLY A 136 -4.22 9.93 0.19
N ILE A 137 -2.93 10.26 0.17
CA ILE A 137 -2.46 11.62 -0.18
C ILE A 137 -2.84 11.98 -1.62
N SER A 138 -2.67 11.05 -2.56
CA SER A 138 -2.97 11.28 -3.97
C SER A 138 -4.44 11.48 -4.23
N VAL A 139 -5.31 10.76 -3.51
CA VAL A 139 -6.77 11.00 -3.51
C VAL A 139 -7.06 12.42 -3.00
N LEU A 140 -6.46 12.85 -1.88
CA LEU A 140 -6.68 14.20 -1.35
C LEU A 140 -6.19 15.30 -2.31
N ILE A 141 -5.06 15.10 -2.98
CA ILE A 141 -4.54 16.04 -3.99
C ILE A 141 -5.46 16.08 -5.21
N ALA A 142 -5.97 14.94 -5.69
CA ALA A 142 -6.94 14.91 -6.78
C ALA A 142 -8.23 15.68 -6.43
N LEU A 143 -8.56 15.74 -5.14
CA LEU A 143 -9.71 16.48 -4.62
C LEU A 143 -9.40 17.93 -4.27
N ARG A 144 -8.14 18.38 -4.40
CA ARG A 144 -7.69 19.71 -3.94
C ARG A 144 -8.65 20.83 -4.34
N HIS A 145 -9.02 20.93 -5.61
CA HIS A 145 -9.90 22.00 -6.08
C HIS A 145 -11.30 21.92 -5.46
N ARG A 146 -11.82 20.72 -5.20
CA ARG A 146 -13.12 20.52 -4.55
C ARG A 146 -13.05 20.85 -3.07
N LEU A 147 -11.98 20.40 -2.40
CA LEU A 147 -11.73 20.63 -0.98
C LEU A 147 -11.46 22.10 -0.65
N LEU A 148 -10.77 22.84 -1.53
CA LEU A 148 -10.50 24.27 -1.34
C LEU A 148 -11.68 25.17 -1.74
N SER A 149 -12.57 24.69 -2.62
CA SER A 149 -13.67 25.51 -3.16
C SER A 149 -15.00 25.30 -2.43
N LYS A 150 -15.22 24.18 -1.75
CA LYS A 150 -16.53 23.82 -1.18
C LYS A 150 -16.44 23.55 0.32
N ASN A 151 -17.26 24.28 1.07
CA ASN A 151 -17.52 24.01 2.50
C ASN A 151 -18.62 22.95 2.71
N ASN A 152 -19.11 22.28 1.65
CA ASN A 152 -20.15 21.28 1.76
C ASN A 152 -19.53 19.88 1.90
N THR A 153 -19.52 19.39 3.13
CA THR A 153 -18.96 18.09 3.54
C THR A 153 -19.68 16.90 2.87
N GLU A 154 -20.97 17.05 2.53
CA GLU A 154 -21.77 15.97 1.93
C GLU A 154 -21.35 15.65 0.49
N ASP A 155 -21.07 16.69 -0.31
CA ASP A 155 -20.57 16.53 -1.69
C ASP A 155 -19.23 15.81 -1.73
N ILE A 156 -18.39 16.06 -0.73
CA ILE A 156 -17.08 15.41 -0.58
C ILE A 156 -17.28 13.93 -0.26
N ILE A 157 -18.09 13.60 0.74
CA ILE A 157 -18.37 12.21 1.14
C ILE A 157 -18.97 11.41 -0.03
N LYS A 158 -19.96 11.98 -0.74
CA LYS A 158 -20.58 11.32 -1.89
C LYS A 158 -19.61 11.04 -3.03
N TYR A 159 -18.63 11.92 -3.25
CA TYR A 159 -17.58 11.67 -4.24
C TYR A 159 -16.54 10.64 -3.75
N LEU A 160 -16.32 10.55 -2.44
CA LEU A 160 -15.44 9.54 -1.84
C LEU A 160 -16.07 8.15 -1.77
N GLU A 161 -17.39 8.03 -1.86
CA GLU A 161 -18.05 6.73 -1.99
C GLU A 161 -17.68 6.04 -3.31
N LYS A 162 -17.55 6.79 -4.41
CA LYS A 162 -17.09 6.27 -5.71
C LYS A 162 -16.32 7.32 -6.50
N LEU A 163 -15.02 7.08 -6.65
CA LEU A 163 -14.17 7.89 -7.51
C LEU A 163 -14.43 7.55 -9.00
N PRO A 164 -14.36 8.53 -9.92
CA PRO A 164 -14.49 8.29 -11.35
C PRO A 164 -13.42 7.33 -11.87
N GLU A 165 -13.79 6.48 -12.82
CA GLU A 165 -12.89 5.47 -13.40
C GLU A 165 -11.64 6.11 -14.03
N GLU A 166 -11.82 7.25 -14.71
CA GLU A 166 -10.74 8.02 -15.34
C GLU A 166 -9.71 8.60 -14.35
N SER A 167 -10.07 8.69 -13.06
CA SER A 167 -9.16 9.23 -12.03
C SER A 167 -8.19 8.18 -11.47
N GLY A 168 -8.45 6.89 -11.70
CA GLY A 168 -7.68 5.78 -11.14
C GLY A 168 -6.20 5.84 -11.49
N ASP A 169 -5.88 5.98 -12.77
CA ASP A 169 -4.49 6.05 -13.25
C ASP A 169 -3.73 7.27 -12.71
N VAL A 170 -4.40 8.43 -12.68
CA VAL A 170 -3.81 9.67 -12.16
C VAL A 170 -3.46 9.53 -10.69
N ILE A 171 -4.36 8.93 -9.90
CA ILE A 171 -4.15 8.67 -8.47
C ILE A 171 -2.98 7.71 -8.27
N ILE A 172 -2.91 6.61 -9.01
CA ILE A 172 -1.82 5.64 -8.89
C ILE A 172 -0.48 6.25 -9.26
N MET A 173 -0.40 6.93 -10.42
CA MET A 173 0.85 7.54 -10.87
C MET A 173 1.36 8.56 -9.84
N LYS A 174 0.45 9.40 -9.32
CA LYS A 174 0.81 10.36 -8.28
C LYS A 174 1.23 9.69 -6.98
N ALA A 175 0.57 8.61 -6.57
CA ALA A 175 0.92 7.87 -5.37
C ALA A 175 2.32 7.25 -5.46
N LEU A 176 2.65 6.69 -6.63
CA LEU A 176 3.98 6.15 -6.89
C LEU A 176 5.05 7.24 -6.92
N GLU A 177 4.76 8.41 -7.50
CA GLU A 177 5.67 9.56 -7.50
C GLU A 177 5.98 10.02 -6.07
N ILE A 178 4.94 10.24 -5.25
CA ILE A 178 5.11 10.72 -3.86
C ILE A 178 5.83 9.65 -3.03
N TRP A 179 5.51 8.37 -3.23
CA TRP A 179 6.21 7.28 -2.56
C TRP A 179 7.70 7.25 -2.96
N GLN A 180 8.02 7.29 -4.26
CA GLN A 180 9.41 7.31 -4.70
C GLN A 180 10.21 8.46 -4.07
N LYS A 181 9.55 9.62 -3.89
CA LYS A 181 10.12 10.82 -3.27
C LYS A 181 10.30 10.71 -1.75
N HIS A 182 9.39 10.02 -1.03
CA HIS A 182 9.29 10.13 0.43
C HIS A 182 9.33 8.81 1.23
N GLY A 183 9.01 7.69 0.61
CA GLY A 183 8.86 6.39 1.27
C GLY A 183 9.80 5.31 0.75
N CYS A 184 10.76 5.63 -0.13
CA CYS A 184 11.79 4.69 -0.55
C CYS A 184 13.12 5.01 0.20
N PRO A 185 13.56 4.18 1.16
CA PRO A 185 14.90 4.30 1.76
C PRO A 185 16.03 3.85 0.82
N LEU A 186 15.74 3.49 -0.44
CA LEU A 186 16.70 2.96 -1.39
C LEU A 186 16.75 3.85 -2.64
N ALA A 187 17.68 4.79 -2.62
CA ALA A 187 18.50 5.02 -3.80
C ALA A 187 19.90 4.50 -3.49
N PRO A 188 20.42 3.49 -4.19
CA PRO A 188 21.79 3.59 -4.65
C PRO A 188 21.75 4.43 -5.93
N ALA A 189 22.08 5.71 -5.78
CA ALA A 189 22.73 6.41 -6.87
C ALA A 189 23.97 5.59 -7.24
N THR A 190 23.88 4.82 -8.33
CA THR A 190 25.07 4.28 -8.99
C THR A 190 25.03 4.73 -10.43
N CYS A 191 25.87 5.74 -10.64
CA CYS A 191 26.48 6.18 -11.87
C CYS A 191 26.33 5.18 -13.03
N ARG A 192 25.71 5.63 -14.12
CA ARG A 192 26.13 5.18 -15.45
C ARG A 192 27.58 5.67 -15.64
N SER A 193 28.54 4.84 -15.28
CA SER A 193 29.85 4.86 -15.93
C SER A 193 29.83 3.77 -16.99
N GLU A 194 29.65 4.18 -18.25
CA GLU A 194 30.11 3.40 -19.38
C GLU A 194 31.56 2.97 -19.09
N SER A 195 31.80 1.67 -18.99
CA SER A 195 33.15 1.13 -18.95
C SER A 195 33.45 0.52 -20.31
N PRO A 196 34.56 0.90 -20.96
CA PRO A 196 34.96 0.35 -22.26
C PRO A 196 35.29 -1.13 -22.15
N ILE A 197 34.93 -1.88 -23.19
CA ILE A 197 35.21 -3.31 -23.37
C ILE A 197 36.73 -3.53 -23.37
N PRO A 198 37.30 -4.47 -22.59
CA PRO A 198 38.68 -4.88 -22.78
C PRO A 198 38.74 -5.77 -24.03
N GLY A 199 39.42 -5.29 -25.05
CA GLY A 199 39.80 -6.07 -26.22
C GLY A 199 40.64 -7.28 -25.80
N SER A 200 40.14 -8.45 -26.16
CA SER A 200 40.92 -9.68 -26.21
C SER A 200 41.90 -9.55 -27.36
N ASP A 201 43.19 -9.50 -27.09
CA ASP A 201 44.19 -9.87 -28.08
C ASP A 201 45.14 -10.92 -27.52
N ARG A 202 44.98 -12.13 -28.08
CA ARG A 202 45.88 -13.27 -27.94
C ARG A 202 46.46 -13.50 -29.34
N GLY A 203 47.73 -13.19 -29.53
CA GLY A 203 48.53 -13.54 -30.70
C GLY A 203 50.01 -13.50 -30.30
N HIS A 204 50.65 -14.65 -30.09
CA HIS A 204 51.59 -15.27 -31.06
C HIS A 204 52.73 -14.32 -31.46
N THR A 205 53.90 -14.50 -30.84
CA THR A 205 55.03 -15.31 -31.36
C THR A 205 56.10 -15.44 -30.29
#